data_AF-A0A6N7S7Y5-F1
#
_entry.id   AF-A0A6N7S7Y5-F1
#
_cell.length_a   1.000
_cell.length_b   1.000
_cell.length_c   1.000
_cell.angle_alpha   90.00
_cell.angle_beta   90.00
_cell.angle_gamma   90.00
#
_symmetry.space_group_name_H-M   'P 1'
#
loop_
_entity.id
_entity.type
_entity.pdbx_description
1 polymer ?
#
loop_
_entity_poly.entity_id
_entity_poly.type
_entity_poly.pdbx_seq_one_letter_code
_entity_poly.pdbx_strand_id
1 'polypeptide(L)'
;MEMKFDRSFWLRILPWGLFGAALIFLAVQGFSPEEAAGCAVSISADGTHIGDLLTTSDLEIQINGLPLNVDLSETAPLVAPLSLSRETTNILTWTSSDRNLQISWNGQKLTSPAAIEVETLSPQQSAVLTIRKGDCQRHVTVQLLPDSFPTVQFTGHSPSAGDYYGDLMNDDGDSYIFKMDNDGQLLYYYRGFYNKSGSVMNFQKHELDGVVTYSFFEPSANISDHLLYMGVQYGHINLLDDQYQLIQQIELLPSEHLPAGGMCENHEFLMLGENHYLLTGSVDQNLWVSSEQRYVRVKAALIQEILNGEVIFEWCSSDHPALLRQSVENNDYTNTNDTYYAADYAHINSLCVDPNDGNLIASFRNLDAVLKIDRQSGQILWTLGGLGDDFGLEEEQLFSRQHYAKLTDEGTLLLFDNGNAQEQTRILEFQLNEKNQSVITWKEMIVDGKYSFATGSVMKTEANTYVIGWGTGSVHSLMSEIDFDTREVVAEMIPAYGQYSYRVVKFQ
;
A
#
# COMPACT_ATOMS: atom_id res chain seq x y z
N MET A 1 58.55 -3.71 -54.04
CA MET A 1 58.43 -2.48 -53.24
C MET A 1 57.99 -2.93 -51.84
N GLU A 2 58.92 -3.53 -51.10
CA GLU A 2 59.67 -2.87 -49.99
C GLU A 2 58.72 -2.34 -48.90
N MET A 3 58.67 -3.01 -47.72
CA MET A 3 59.31 -2.58 -46.45
C MET A 3 58.67 -1.30 -45.87
N LYS A 4 58.42 -1.11 -44.58
CA LYS A 4 58.83 -1.75 -43.32
C LYS A 4 58.01 -1.09 -42.19
N PHE A 5 57.91 -1.79 -41.05
CA PHE A 5 57.57 -1.23 -39.74
C PHE A 5 58.45 -0.02 -39.37
N ASP A 6 57.95 0.87 -38.49
CA ASP A 6 58.80 1.38 -37.42
C ASP A 6 58.05 1.64 -36.09
N ARG A 7 58.67 1.12 -35.03
CA ARG A 7 58.49 1.43 -33.62
C ARG A 7 59.70 2.28 -33.21
N SER A 8 59.48 3.50 -32.73
CA SER A 8 60.43 4.19 -31.83
C SER A 8 59.71 4.43 -30.50
N PHE A 9 60.07 3.88 -29.33
CA PHE A 9 61.34 3.59 -28.64
C PHE A 9 61.93 4.86 -28.02
N TRP A 10 62.10 5.06 -26.70
CA TRP A 10 61.87 4.34 -25.43
C TRP A 10 62.02 5.38 -24.27
N LEU A 11 61.77 4.96 -23.01
CA LEU A 11 62.55 5.28 -21.79
C LEU A 11 62.32 6.64 -21.05
N ARG A 12 61.70 6.61 -19.87
CA ARG A 12 62.37 6.58 -18.53
C ARG A 12 61.37 6.81 -17.36
N ILE A 13 61.20 5.82 -16.47
CA ILE A 13 61.64 5.77 -15.04
C ILE A 13 60.71 6.53 -14.04
N LEU A 14 59.95 5.75 -13.25
CA LEU A 14 59.31 6.07 -11.93
C LEU A 14 60.37 6.58 -10.91
N PRO A 15 60.08 7.37 -9.83
CA PRO A 15 59.12 7.02 -8.76
C PRO A 15 58.53 8.15 -7.85
N TRP A 16 57.51 7.78 -7.04
CA TRP A 16 57.21 8.19 -5.64
C TRP A 16 57.01 9.66 -5.23
N GLY A 17 55.92 9.92 -4.48
CA GLY A 17 56.01 10.76 -3.27
C GLY A 17 54.96 11.87 -3.06
N LEU A 18 53.95 11.54 -2.23
CA LEU A 18 53.43 12.33 -1.10
C LEU A 18 52.73 13.69 -1.32
N PHE A 19 51.48 13.72 -0.83
CA PHE A 19 50.87 14.77 0.01
C PHE A 19 51.08 16.25 -0.35
N GLY A 20 49.96 16.93 -0.66
CA GLY A 20 49.89 18.36 -0.37
C GLY A 20 48.78 19.12 -1.10
N ALA A 21 47.89 19.70 -0.31
CA ALA A 21 47.08 20.88 -0.61
C ALA A 21 45.81 20.70 -1.45
N ALA A 22 44.71 20.53 -0.71
CA ALA A 22 43.47 21.24 -0.98
C ALA A 22 43.74 22.72 -1.30
N LEU A 23 43.15 23.25 -2.38
CA LEU A 23 42.53 24.58 -2.46
C LEU A 23 42.27 24.98 -3.93
N ILE A 24 41.05 25.47 -4.14
CA ILE A 24 40.61 26.41 -5.19
C ILE A 24 40.18 25.77 -6.53
N PHE A 25 38.92 25.36 -6.56
CA PHE A 25 38.03 25.58 -7.71
C PHE A 25 36.66 26.03 -7.19
N LEU A 26 36.50 27.33 -6.99
CA LEU A 26 35.20 27.99 -6.88
C LEU A 26 35.31 29.33 -7.61
N ALA A 27 35.00 29.28 -8.90
CA ALA A 27 34.75 30.45 -9.72
C ALA A 27 33.75 30.07 -10.80
N VAL A 28 32.47 29.98 -10.42
CA VAL A 28 31.27 30.45 -11.16
C VAL A 28 30.10 30.22 -10.20
N GLN A 29 29.75 31.24 -9.41
CA GLN A 29 28.41 31.60 -8.90
C GLN A 29 28.62 32.70 -7.85
N GLY A 30 27.99 33.86 -8.06
CA GLY A 30 28.31 35.10 -7.36
C GLY A 30 27.81 35.12 -5.92
N PHE A 31 28.63 34.66 -4.99
CA PHE A 31 28.43 34.79 -3.54
C PHE A 31 29.13 36.04 -3.01
N SER A 32 28.48 36.81 -2.13
CA SER A 32 29.10 37.88 -1.33
C SER A 32 29.39 37.36 0.10
N PRO A 33 30.62 37.52 0.63
CA PRO A 33 30.93 37.12 2.00
C PRO A 33 30.54 38.23 2.99
N GLU A 34 29.70 37.90 3.97
CA GLU A 34 29.56 38.69 5.20
C GLU A 34 30.36 37.99 6.31
N GLU A 35 31.47 38.59 6.72
CA GLU A 35 32.27 38.14 7.86
C GLU A 35 31.65 38.66 9.17
N ALA A 36 30.81 37.84 9.78
CA ALA A 36 30.53 37.91 11.22
C ALA A 36 31.27 36.75 11.91
N ALA A 37 31.98 37.05 13.00
CA ALA A 37 32.75 36.06 13.76
C ALA A 37 31.89 34.82 14.11
N GLY A 38 32.34 33.64 13.68
CA GLY A 38 31.85 32.33 14.17
C GLY A 38 31.38 31.35 13.10
N CYS A 39 30.72 31.82 12.04
CA CYS A 39 30.21 30.99 10.95
C CYS A 39 30.49 31.70 9.62
N ALA A 40 31.39 31.16 8.80
CA ALA A 40 31.59 31.67 7.45
C ALA A 40 30.38 31.26 6.61
N VAL A 41 29.55 32.24 6.26
CA VAL A 41 28.30 32.04 5.52
C VAL A 41 28.42 32.63 4.13
N SER A 42 28.03 31.87 3.12
CA SER A 42 27.76 32.38 1.77
C SER A 42 26.28 32.19 1.44
N ILE A 43 25.59 33.24 1.00
CA ILE A 43 24.18 33.17 0.61
C ILE A 43 24.06 33.37 -0.90
N SER A 44 23.25 32.55 -1.58
CA SER A 44 22.98 32.68 -3.01
C SER A 44 22.34 34.03 -3.33
N ALA A 45 22.50 34.49 -4.58
CA ALA A 45 22.01 35.81 -5.00
C ALA A 45 20.49 35.99 -4.87
N ASP A 46 19.72 34.92 -4.94
CA ASP A 46 18.27 34.88 -4.74
C ASP A 46 17.86 34.67 -3.27
N GLY A 47 18.82 34.45 -2.36
CA GLY A 47 18.60 34.29 -0.93
C GLY A 47 18.05 32.92 -0.51
N THR A 48 17.93 31.97 -1.44
CA THR A 48 17.29 30.67 -1.18
C THR A 48 18.26 29.61 -0.65
N HIS A 49 19.54 29.75 -0.97
CA HIS A 49 20.57 28.79 -0.57
C HIS A 49 21.67 29.44 0.28
N ILE A 50 22.27 28.61 1.12
CA ILE A 50 23.29 28.96 2.09
C ILE A 50 24.36 27.88 2.16
N GLY A 51 25.61 28.34 2.07
CA GLY A 51 26.81 27.56 2.27
C GLY A 51 27.43 27.90 3.62
N ASP A 52 27.48 26.93 4.52
CA ASP A 52 28.17 27.02 5.80
C ASP A 52 28.63 25.62 6.30
N LEU A 53 28.99 25.50 7.58
CA LEU A 53 29.46 24.24 8.17
C LEU A 53 28.38 23.14 8.24
N LEU A 54 27.09 23.50 8.15
CA LEU A 54 25.97 22.56 8.14
C LEU A 54 25.70 22.03 6.73
N THR A 55 25.92 22.84 5.69
CA THR A 55 25.73 22.43 4.27
C THR A 55 26.57 21.22 3.87
N THR A 56 27.70 21.00 4.55
CA THR A 56 28.62 19.87 4.31
C THR A 56 28.53 18.79 5.37
N SER A 57 27.51 18.83 6.22
CA SER A 57 27.29 17.83 7.26
C SER A 57 26.86 16.48 6.67
N ASP A 58 27.33 15.39 7.26
CA ASP A 58 26.86 14.02 7.02
C ASP A 58 25.67 13.66 7.92
N LEU A 59 24.85 14.65 8.27
CA LEU A 59 23.76 14.47 9.23
C LEU A 59 22.62 13.72 8.54
N GLU A 60 22.29 12.54 9.06
CA GLU A 60 21.09 11.81 8.69
C GLU A 60 20.10 11.88 9.84
N ILE A 61 18.84 12.17 9.53
CA ILE A 61 17.76 12.28 10.51
C ILE A 61 16.66 11.30 10.12
N GLN A 62 16.11 10.63 11.12
CA GLN A 62 14.96 9.75 10.94
C GLN A 62 13.89 10.07 11.98
N ILE A 63 12.64 9.83 11.62
CA ILE A 63 11.50 9.78 12.53
C ILE A 63 10.86 8.41 12.35
N ASN A 64 10.67 7.66 13.45
CA ASN A 64 10.09 6.32 13.43
C ASN A 64 10.87 5.34 12.53
N GLY A 65 12.21 5.48 12.52
CA GLY A 65 13.10 4.71 11.64
C GLY A 65 13.05 5.10 10.16
N LEU A 66 12.17 6.02 9.76
CA LEU A 66 12.00 6.47 8.37
C LEU A 66 12.79 7.76 8.11
N PRO A 67 13.42 7.90 6.94
CA PRO A 67 14.26 9.06 6.63
C PRO A 67 13.47 10.37 6.60
N LEU A 68 14.03 11.41 7.24
CA LEU A 68 13.60 12.79 7.10
C LEU A 68 14.65 13.55 6.27
N ASN A 69 14.41 13.66 4.96
CA ASN A 69 15.35 14.29 4.05
C ASN A 69 15.35 15.82 4.22
N VAL A 70 16.37 16.34 4.90
CA VAL A 70 16.57 17.78 5.12
C VAL A 70 17.67 18.30 4.20
N ASP A 71 17.33 19.22 3.30
CA ASP A 71 18.34 19.97 2.55
C ASP A 71 18.89 21.13 3.39
N LEU A 72 20.06 20.93 3.99
CA LEU A 72 20.73 21.96 4.81
C LEU A 72 21.32 23.11 4.00
N SER A 73 21.32 23.00 2.67
CA SER A 73 21.70 24.08 1.77
C SER A 73 20.59 25.11 1.58
N GLU A 74 19.34 24.81 1.91
CA GLU A 74 18.24 25.79 1.87
C GLU A 74 18.30 26.74 3.08
N THR A 75 17.93 28.01 2.88
CA THR A 75 17.89 29.01 3.96
C THR A 75 16.72 28.81 4.93
N ALA A 76 15.61 28.25 4.43
CA ALA A 76 14.42 27.93 5.21
C ALA A 76 13.87 26.56 4.82
N PRO A 77 14.57 25.46 5.17
CA PRO A 77 14.16 24.11 4.77
C PRO A 77 12.77 23.78 5.32
N LEU A 78 11.92 23.25 4.45
CA LEU A 78 10.59 22.73 4.78
C LEU A 78 10.56 21.23 4.47
N VAL A 79 10.22 20.42 5.47
CA VAL A 79 10.16 18.97 5.34
C VAL A 79 8.87 18.43 5.92
N ALA A 80 8.46 17.27 5.44
CA ALA A 80 7.32 16.53 5.99
C ALA A 80 7.77 15.09 6.28
N PRO A 81 7.54 14.56 7.50
CA PRO A 81 7.85 13.18 7.81
C PRO A 81 7.07 12.19 6.94
N LEU A 82 7.64 11.00 6.76
CA LEU A 82 6.95 9.90 6.09
C LEU A 82 5.81 9.34 6.92
N SER A 83 5.92 9.41 8.25
CA SER A 83 4.89 8.91 9.16
C SER A 83 4.93 9.67 10.47
N LEU A 84 3.75 9.95 11.01
CA LEU A 84 3.56 10.45 12.36
C LEU A 84 2.31 9.84 12.98
N SER A 85 2.35 9.72 14.31
CA SER A 85 1.27 9.22 15.15
C SER A 85 0.92 10.21 16.26
N ARG A 86 -0.34 10.25 16.66
CA ARG A 86 -0.81 10.95 17.87
C ARG A 86 -0.98 10.02 19.06
N GLU A 87 -1.07 8.73 18.80
CA GLU A 87 -1.42 7.70 19.79
C GLU A 87 -0.20 6.89 20.23
N THR A 88 0.87 6.86 19.42
CA THR A 88 2.15 6.24 19.75
C THR A 88 3.23 7.31 19.84
N THR A 89 4.27 7.01 20.62
CA THR A 89 5.42 7.92 20.75
C THR A 89 6.19 7.94 19.44
N ASN A 90 6.41 9.13 18.86
CA ASN A 90 7.28 9.25 17.70
C ASN A 90 8.74 9.36 18.14
N ILE A 91 9.64 8.65 17.49
CA ILE A 91 11.05 8.59 17.86
C ILE A 91 11.91 9.28 16.80
N LEU A 92 12.51 10.41 17.17
CA LEU A 92 13.50 11.11 16.36
C LEU A 92 14.91 10.57 16.66
N THR A 93 15.60 10.10 15.64
CA THR A 93 17.00 9.67 15.70
C THR A 93 17.84 10.45 14.70
N TRP A 94 19.13 10.52 14.97
CA TRP A 94 20.08 11.08 14.03
C TRP A 94 21.48 10.49 14.19
N THR A 95 22.24 10.51 13.10
CA THR A 95 23.63 10.09 12.99
C THR A 95 24.45 11.20 12.33
N SER A 96 25.69 11.41 12.80
CA SER A 96 26.67 12.30 12.17
C SER A 96 28.06 11.99 12.71
N SER A 97 29.10 12.23 11.92
CA SER A 97 30.49 12.19 12.39
C SER A 97 30.83 13.31 13.37
N ASP A 98 30.06 14.40 13.40
CA ASP A 98 30.25 15.51 14.32
C ASP A 98 29.55 15.28 15.66
N ARG A 99 30.35 14.96 16.68
CA ARG A 99 29.85 14.71 18.05
C ARG A 99 29.35 15.97 18.78
N ASN A 100 29.62 17.16 18.26
CA ASN A 100 29.20 18.42 18.87
C ASN A 100 27.91 18.98 18.27
N LEU A 101 27.34 18.29 17.28
CA LEU A 101 26.07 18.68 16.67
C LEU A 101 24.95 18.66 17.72
N GLN A 102 24.20 19.75 17.79
CA GLN A 102 23.08 19.90 18.72
C GLN A 102 21.79 19.95 17.94
N ILE A 103 20.84 19.12 18.34
CA ILE A 103 19.49 19.10 17.80
C ILE A 103 18.51 19.55 18.89
N SER A 104 17.56 20.39 18.52
CA SER A 104 16.40 20.70 19.36
C SER A 104 15.10 20.61 18.57
N TRP A 105 14.02 20.30 19.27
CA TRP A 105 12.66 20.25 18.75
C TRP A 105 11.81 21.25 19.50
N ASN A 106 11.18 22.19 18.79
CA ASN A 106 10.44 23.31 19.38
C ASN A 106 11.23 24.07 20.46
N GLY A 107 12.55 24.21 20.25
CA GLY A 107 13.47 24.87 21.17
C GLY A 107 14.00 24.00 22.31
N GLN A 108 13.44 22.80 22.54
CA GLN A 108 13.93 21.87 23.56
C GLN A 108 15.08 21.03 23.00
N LYS A 109 16.26 21.13 23.63
CA LYS A 109 17.44 20.33 23.25
C LYS A 109 17.18 18.84 23.46
N LEU A 110 17.54 18.02 22.49
CA LEU A 110 17.32 16.58 22.48
C LEU A 110 18.61 15.79 22.66
N THR A 111 18.46 14.50 23.00
CA THR A 111 19.52 13.48 22.95
C THR A 111 18.98 12.30 22.15
N SER A 112 19.74 11.77 21.19
CA SER A 112 19.32 10.67 20.31
C SER A 112 19.41 9.33 21.05
N PRO A 113 18.39 8.44 20.97
CA PRO A 113 17.06 8.66 20.40
C PRO A 113 16.18 9.56 21.29
N ALA A 114 15.32 10.38 20.68
CA ALA A 114 14.45 11.30 21.39
C ALA A 114 12.97 11.06 21.06
N ALA A 115 12.12 11.02 22.09
CA ALA A 115 10.67 11.05 21.91
C ALA A 115 10.21 12.45 21.52
N ILE A 116 9.32 12.54 20.53
CA ILE A 116 8.60 13.76 20.16
C ILE A 116 7.10 13.50 20.19
N GLU A 117 6.37 14.41 20.83
CA GLU A 117 4.91 14.34 20.94
C GLU A 117 4.27 15.19 19.84
N VAL A 118 3.20 14.66 19.25
CA VAL A 118 2.40 15.32 18.21
C VAL A 118 0.95 15.30 18.67
N GLU A 119 0.46 16.45 19.13
CA GLU A 119 -0.90 16.56 19.67
C GLU A 119 -1.97 16.49 18.58
N THR A 120 -1.69 17.05 17.39
CA THR A 120 -2.63 17.14 16.27
C THR A 120 -1.88 16.98 14.94
N LEU A 121 -2.50 16.23 14.02
CA LEU A 121 -2.05 16.09 12.64
C LEU A 121 -2.87 17.03 11.77
N SER A 122 -2.27 18.16 11.37
CA SER A 122 -2.94 19.21 10.63
C SER A 122 -1.95 19.92 9.70
N PRO A 123 -2.33 20.25 8.45
CA PRO A 123 -1.45 20.99 7.54
C PRO A 123 -1.17 22.43 8.04
N GLN A 124 -1.99 22.92 8.98
CA GLN A 124 -1.83 24.25 9.58
C GLN A 124 -0.86 24.24 10.77
N GLN A 125 -0.37 23.07 11.19
CA GLN A 125 0.56 22.93 12.29
C GLN A 125 1.92 22.43 11.82
N SER A 126 2.96 23.00 12.42
CA SER A 126 4.33 22.61 12.19
C SER A 126 5.13 22.61 13.49
N ALA A 127 6.20 21.84 13.49
CA ALA A 127 7.25 21.91 14.50
C ALA A 127 8.51 22.56 13.92
N VAL A 128 9.41 22.99 14.81
CA VAL A 128 10.70 23.55 14.42
C VAL A 128 11.82 22.64 14.91
N LEU A 129 12.50 22.00 13.96
CA LEU A 129 13.73 21.27 14.20
C LEU A 129 14.91 22.23 14.02
N THR A 130 15.69 22.46 15.07
CA THR A 130 16.87 23.33 14.98
C THR A 130 18.14 22.49 15.05
N ILE A 131 19.01 22.67 14.06
CA ILE A 131 20.29 21.97 13.93
C ILE A 131 21.40 23.00 14.12
N ARG A 132 22.31 22.76 15.06
CA ARG A 132 23.41 23.67 15.36
C ARG A 132 24.76 22.97 15.34
N LYS A 133 25.72 23.58 14.66
CA LYS A 133 27.12 23.17 14.58
C LYS A 133 28.02 24.39 14.77
N GLY A 134 28.62 24.50 15.96
CA GLY A 134 29.31 25.72 16.38
C GLY A 134 28.36 26.92 16.45
N ASP A 135 28.67 27.97 15.70
CA ASP A 135 27.83 29.18 15.58
C ASP A 135 26.87 29.12 14.39
N CYS A 136 27.00 28.12 13.52
CA CYS A 136 26.06 27.90 12.42
C CYS A 136 24.79 27.21 12.94
N GLN A 137 23.64 27.70 12.52
CA GLN A 137 22.33 27.12 12.86
C GLN A 137 21.42 27.07 11.64
N ARG A 138 20.59 26.02 11.56
CA ARG A 138 19.51 25.89 10.59
C ARG A 138 18.21 25.60 11.33
N HIS A 139 17.17 26.38 11.03
CA HIS A 139 15.81 26.12 11.48
C HIS A 139 15.06 25.44 10.34
N VAL A 140 14.63 24.21 10.58
CA VAL A 140 13.88 23.38 9.65
C VAL A 140 12.44 23.36 10.11
N THR A 141 11.53 23.75 9.22
CA THR A 141 10.09 23.64 9.48
C THR A 141 9.66 22.21 9.16
N VAL A 142 9.08 21.52 10.14
CA VAL A 142 8.59 20.15 9.99
C VAL A 142 7.05 20.19 9.95
N GLN A 143 6.46 19.88 8.80
CA GLN A 143 5.01 19.77 8.66
C GLN A 143 4.50 18.55 9.42
N LEU A 144 3.57 18.72 10.35
CA LEU A 144 3.02 17.59 11.11
C LEU A 144 2.00 16.79 10.30
N LEU A 145 1.40 17.39 9.27
CA LEU A 145 0.72 16.70 8.18
C LEU A 145 1.19 17.34 6.86
N PRO A 146 1.63 16.56 5.85
CA PRO A 146 2.07 17.12 4.58
C PRO A 146 0.94 17.88 3.87
N ASP A 147 1.27 18.95 3.15
CA ASP A 147 0.28 19.69 2.33
C ASP A 147 -0.32 18.85 1.20
N SER A 148 0.37 17.78 0.80
CA SER A 148 -0.12 16.82 -0.18
C SER A 148 -1.07 15.78 0.41
N PHE A 149 -1.27 15.73 1.73
CA PHE A 149 -2.32 14.91 2.32
C PHE A 149 -3.69 15.44 1.88
N PRO A 150 -4.49 14.66 1.13
CA PRO A 150 -5.78 15.13 0.64
C PRO A 150 -6.70 15.53 1.79
N THR A 151 -7.43 16.64 1.64
CA THR A 151 -8.45 17.00 2.61
C THR A 151 -9.55 15.94 2.61
N VAL A 152 -9.81 15.34 3.78
CA VAL A 152 -10.94 14.43 4.01
C VAL A 152 -11.82 15.08 5.07
N GLN A 153 -13.08 15.31 4.73
CA GLN A 153 -14.07 15.77 5.70
C GLN A 153 -14.71 14.55 6.36
N PHE A 154 -14.98 14.65 7.67
CA PHE A 154 -15.71 13.64 8.40
C PHE A 154 -17.01 14.23 8.93
N THR A 155 -18.09 13.47 8.82
CA THR A 155 -19.40 13.84 9.37
C THR A 155 -19.96 12.68 10.19
N GLY A 156 -20.74 13.00 11.21
CA GLY A 156 -21.34 11.98 12.09
C GLY A 156 -20.43 11.57 13.25
N HIS A 157 -20.77 10.45 13.87
CA HIS A 157 -20.02 9.82 14.97
C HIS A 157 -20.34 8.33 14.99
N SER A 158 -19.31 7.49 14.97
CA SER A 158 -19.50 6.03 15.04
C SER A 158 -19.73 5.57 16.49
N PRO A 159 -20.86 4.93 16.80
CA PRO A 159 -21.08 4.31 18.10
C PRO A 159 -20.39 2.95 18.21
N SER A 160 -20.02 2.34 17.08
CA SER A 160 -19.37 1.04 16.99
C SER A 160 -17.94 1.13 17.50
N ALA A 161 -17.48 0.13 18.25
CA ALA A 161 -16.11 0.11 18.75
C ALA A 161 -15.07 0.00 17.61
N GLY A 162 -13.84 0.41 17.90
CA GLY A 162 -12.72 0.33 16.97
C GLY A 162 -12.50 1.58 16.12
N ASP A 163 -11.43 1.56 15.33
CA ASP A 163 -10.99 2.70 14.52
C ASP A 163 -11.13 2.39 13.02
N TYR A 164 -11.20 3.43 12.20
CA TYR A 164 -11.19 3.29 10.74
C TYR A 164 -9.75 3.25 10.21
N TYR A 165 -9.52 2.34 9.28
CA TYR A 165 -8.26 2.16 8.58
C TYR A 165 -8.55 2.27 7.10
N GLY A 166 -7.79 3.11 6.39
CA GLY A 166 -8.03 3.34 4.98
C GLY A 166 -6.80 3.84 4.26
N ASP A 167 -6.98 4.08 2.97
CA ASP A 167 -5.96 4.62 2.11
C ASP A 167 -6.49 5.73 1.20
N LEU A 168 -5.57 6.56 0.74
CA LEU A 168 -5.78 7.65 -0.21
C LEU A 168 -4.84 7.39 -1.38
N MET A 169 -5.39 6.80 -2.44
CA MET A 169 -4.65 6.45 -3.64
C MET A 169 -4.32 7.69 -4.48
N ASN A 170 -3.20 7.66 -5.18
CA ASN A 170 -2.80 8.71 -6.09
C ASN A 170 -1.92 8.14 -7.20
N ASP A 171 -2.30 8.37 -8.46
CA ASP A 171 -1.58 7.81 -9.60
C ASP A 171 -0.29 8.57 -9.93
N ASP A 172 -0.25 9.87 -9.62
CA ASP A 172 0.81 10.81 -10.06
C ASP A 172 1.44 11.59 -8.89
N GLY A 173 1.24 11.15 -7.64
CA GLY A 173 1.71 11.86 -6.46
C GLY A 173 1.82 10.99 -5.21
N ASP A 174 1.81 11.64 -4.04
CA ASP A 174 1.84 10.94 -2.77
C ASP A 174 0.54 10.18 -2.55
N SER A 175 0.68 8.95 -2.06
CA SER A 175 -0.42 8.15 -1.54
C SER A 175 -0.26 7.98 -0.03
N TYR A 176 -1.36 7.70 0.65
CA TYR A 176 -1.37 7.61 2.10
C TYR A 176 -2.12 6.38 2.57
N ILE A 177 -1.64 5.77 3.63
CA ILE A 177 -2.50 5.00 4.54
C ILE A 177 -2.78 5.85 5.78
N PHE A 178 -3.94 5.65 6.39
CA PHE A 178 -4.34 6.42 7.55
C PHE A 178 -5.17 5.61 8.54
N LYS A 179 -5.16 6.07 9.80
CA LYS A 179 -6.07 5.65 10.86
C LYS A 179 -6.87 6.84 11.39
N MET A 180 -8.17 6.70 11.53
CA MET A 180 -9.07 7.71 12.12
C MET A 180 -9.93 7.11 13.23
N ASP A 181 -10.19 7.88 14.28
CA ASP A 181 -11.12 7.48 15.35
C ASP A 181 -12.59 7.60 14.92
N ASN A 182 -13.50 7.29 15.86
CA ASN A 182 -14.96 7.38 15.69
C ASN A 182 -15.50 8.79 15.41
N ASP A 183 -14.72 9.83 15.66
CA ASP A 183 -15.05 11.23 15.43
C ASP A 183 -14.34 11.79 14.18
N GLY A 184 -13.61 10.94 13.44
CA GLY A 184 -12.88 11.31 12.24
C GLY A 184 -11.57 12.05 12.52
N GLN A 185 -11.06 12.01 13.74
CA GLN A 185 -9.74 12.57 14.01
C GLN A 185 -8.67 11.64 13.44
N LEU A 186 -7.78 12.20 12.61
CA LEU A 186 -6.61 11.49 12.13
C LEU A 186 -5.69 11.16 13.31
N LEU A 187 -5.42 9.87 13.51
CA LEU A 187 -4.56 9.34 14.58
C LEU A 187 -3.15 9.01 14.07
N TYR A 188 -3.07 8.49 12.85
CA TYR A 188 -1.83 8.03 12.22
C TYR A 188 -1.89 8.21 10.71
N TYR A 189 -0.75 8.53 10.10
CA TYR A 189 -0.56 8.37 8.66
C TYR A 189 0.81 7.76 8.34
N TYR A 190 0.87 7.11 7.18
CA TYR A 190 2.12 6.85 6.46
C TYR A 190 1.97 7.34 5.02
N ARG A 191 2.99 8.03 4.53
CA ARG A 191 3.08 8.62 3.19
C ARG A 191 3.94 7.72 2.32
N GLY A 192 3.31 7.06 1.36
CA GLY A 192 4.00 6.39 0.27
C GLY A 192 4.44 7.42 -0.77
N PHE A 193 5.76 7.53 -0.98
CA PHE A 193 6.31 8.24 -2.14
C PHE A 193 6.49 7.22 -3.24
N TYR A 194 5.84 7.30 -4.40
CA TYR A 194 6.42 6.63 -5.56
C TYR A 194 6.08 7.18 -6.94
N ASN A 195 6.98 6.88 -7.86
CA ASN A 195 7.28 7.52 -9.13
C ASN A 195 6.44 7.02 -10.33
N LYS A 196 5.11 7.00 -10.21
CA LYS A 196 4.17 6.42 -11.20
C LYS A 196 4.08 4.89 -11.21
N SER A 197 4.53 4.20 -10.15
CA SER A 197 4.46 2.72 -10.07
C SER A 197 3.37 2.17 -9.15
N GLY A 198 2.61 3.02 -8.45
CA GLY A 198 1.48 2.57 -7.62
C GLY A 198 1.18 3.45 -6.40
N SER A 199 0.28 2.98 -5.53
CA SER A 199 -0.09 3.62 -4.26
C SER A 199 0.08 2.67 -3.08
N VAL A 200 0.41 3.19 -1.89
CA VAL A 200 0.26 2.40 -0.65
C VAL A 200 -1.22 2.17 -0.37
N MET A 201 -1.60 0.97 0.07
CA MET A 201 -3.00 0.61 0.26
C MET A 201 -3.20 -0.56 1.21
N ASN A 202 -4.47 -0.89 1.48
CA ASN A 202 -4.88 -2.07 2.25
C ASN A 202 -4.28 -2.10 3.67
N PHE A 203 -4.42 -0.99 4.39
CA PHE A 203 -3.97 -0.88 5.77
C PHE A 203 -4.91 -1.66 6.71
N GLN A 204 -4.35 -2.64 7.42
CA GLN A 204 -5.11 -3.55 8.27
C GLN A 204 -4.51 -3.63 9.67
N LYS A 205 -5.37 -3.82 10.68
CA LYS A 205 -5.00 -4.22 12.04
C LYS A 205 -5.14 -5.74 12.16
N HIS A 206 -4.19 -6.37 12.84
CA HIS A 206 -4.25 -7.78 13.23
C HIS A 206 -4.13 -7.86 14.74
N GLU A 207 -5.01 -8.63 15.38
CA GLU A 207 -4.92 -8.92 16.81
C GLU A 207 -5.00 -10.44 17.02
N LEU A 208 -3.87 -11.05 17.32
CA LEU A 208 -3.73 -12.50 17.46
C LEU A 208 -2.99 -12.80 18.77
N ASP A 209 -3.58 -13.66 19.60
CA ASP A 209 -3.04 -14.03 20.92
C ASP A 209 -2.66 -12.83 21.81
N GLY A 210 -3.41 -11.72 21.68
CA GLY A 210 -3.20 -10.48 22.42
C GLY A 210 -2.04 -9.61 21.91
N VAL A 211 -1.44 -9.97 20.78
CA VAL A 211 -0.43 -9.16 20.08
C VAL A 211 -1.12 -8.37 18.97
N VAL A 212 -0.90 -7.07 18.96
CA VAL A 212 -1.38 -6.17 17.91
C VAL A 212 -0.25 -5.91 16.92
N THR A 213 -0.53 -6.10 15.63
CA THR A 213 0.32 -5.70 14.52
C THR A 213 -0.51 -4.99 13.46
N TYR A 214 0.16 -4.30 12.56
CA TYR A 214 -0.49 -3.70 11.40
C TYR A 214 0.19 -4.12 10.11
N SER A 215 -0.54 -4.08 9.00
CA SER A 215 0.06 -4.33 7.68
C SER A 215 -0.46 -3.38 6.63
N PHE A 216 0.36 -3.08 5.62
CA PHE A 216 -0.10 -2.43 4.40
C PHE A 216 0.73 -2.89 3.21
N PHE A 217 0.15 -2.78 2.01
CA PHE A 217 0.86 -3.02 0.76
C PHE A 217 1.63 -1.77 0.33
N GLU A 218 2.89 -1.95 -0.08
CA GLU A 218 3.71 -0.91 -0.69
C GLU A 218 4.19 -1.36 -2.07
N PRO A 219 3.91 -0.59 -3.14
CA PRO A 219 4.28 -0.95 -4.49
C PRO A 219 5.79 -0.82 -4.71
N SER A 220 6.34 -1.69 -5.55
CA SER A 220 7.72 -1.63 -6.00
C SER A 220 7.86 -0.87 -7.32
N ALA A 221 9.00 -0.21 -7.47
CA ALA A 221 9.43 0.43 -8.71
C ALA A 221 9.70 -0.53 -9.86
N ASN A 222 10.26 -1.68 -9.49
CA ASN A 222 10.95 -2.54 -10.42
C ASN A 222 10.07 -3.75 -10.71
N ILE A 223 9.04 -3.50 -11.50
CA ILE A 223 8.10 -4.52 -11.95
C ILE A 223 8.53 -5.13 -13.30
N SER A 224 9.81 -5.02 -13.67
CA SER A 224 10.29 -5.40 -15.02
C SER A 224 10.06 -6.88 -15.37
N ASP A 225 9.88 -7.73 -14.36
CA ASP A 225 9.58 -9.16 -14.50
C ASP A 225 8.07 -9.47 -14.50
N HIS A 226 7.20 -8.48 -14.35
CA HIS A 226 5.76 -8.64 -14.31
C HIS A 226 5.05 -7.94 -15.48
N LEU A 227 4.04 -8.59 -16.04
CA LEU A 227 3.16 -7.93 -16.99
C LEU A 227 2.18 -6.99 -16.30
N LEU A 228 2.02 -5.79 -16.87
CA LEU A 228 1.06 -4.79 -16.43
C LEU A 228 -0.38 -5.25 -16.70
N TYR A 229 -1.27 -5.00 -15.75
CA TYR A 229 -2.71 -5.12 -15.93
C TYR A 229 -3.43 -4.08 -15.06
N MET A 230 -4.59 -3.60 -15.50
CA MET A 230 -5.35 -2.60 -14.73
C MET A 230 -5.81 -3.19 -13.38
N GLY A 231 -5.51 -2.47 -12.30
CA GLY A 231 -5.93 -2.85 -10.95
C GLY A 231 -4.94 -3.75 -10.20
N VAL A 232 -3.90 -4.29 -10.86
CA VAL A 232 -2.85 -5.09 -10.21
C VAL A 232 -1.56 -4.28 -10.10
N GLN A 233 -1.08 -4.12 -8.86
CA GLN A 233 0.22 -3.55 -8.53
C GLN A 233 1.08 -4.62 -7.86
N TYR A 234 2.40 -4.52 -8.02
CA TYR A 234 3.35 -5.48 -7.48
C TYR A 234 4.26 -4.81 -6.46
N GLY A 235 4.50 -5.50 -5.35
CA GLY A 235 5.28 -4.96 -4.24
C GLY A 235 5.42 -5.95 -3.10
N HIS A 236 5.39 -5.44 -1.88
CA HIS A 236 5.53 -6.23 -0.67
C HIS A 236 4.54 -5.75 0.40
N ILE A 237 4.32 -6.60 1.40
CA ILE A 237 3.55 -6.24 2.59
C ILE A 237 4.52 -5.77 3.66
N ASN A 238 4.34 -4.55 4.16
CA ASN A 238 5.04 -4.06 5.34
C ASN A 238 4.25 -4.51 6.58
N LEU A 239 4.88 -5.29 7.46
CA LEU A 239 4.32 -5.67 8.77
C LEU A 239 4.91 -4.75 9.85
N LEU A 240 4.05 -4.12 10.63
CA LEU A 240 4.39 -3.17 11.69
C LEU A 240 4.01 -3.71 13.07
N ASP A 241 4.72 -3.28 14.10
CA ASP A 241 4.33 -3.49 15.50
C ASP A 241 3.22 -2.51 15.93
N ASP A 242 2.78 -2.64 17.19
CA ASP A 242 1.76 -1.77 17.80
C ASP A 242 2.21 -0.29 17.89
N GLN A 243 3.50 -0.02 17.71
CA GLN A 243 4.14 1.29 17.72
C GLN A 243 4.39 1.85 16.30
N TYR A 244 3.81 1.20 15.28
CA TYR A 244 3.98 1.51 13.85
C TYR A 244 5.43 1.42 13.35
N GLN A 245 6.29 0.67 14.05
CA GLN A 245 7.65 0.39 13.59
C GLN A 245 7.65 -0.85 12.69
N LEU A 246 8.41 -0.79 11.60
CA LEU A 246 8.56 -1.90 10.67
C LEU A 246 9.22 -3.11 11.36
N ILE A 247 8.51 -4.24 11.37
CA ILE A 247 9.02 -5.55 11.80
C ILE A 247 9.74 -6.22 10.63
N GLN A 248 9.04 -6.34 9.50
CA GLN A 248 9.55 -7.01 8.30
C GLN A 248 8.77 -6.62 7.04
N GLN A 249 9.42 -6.84 5.89
CA GLN A 249 8.78 -6.81 4.57
C GLN A 249 8.53 -8.26 4.12
N ILE A 250 7.31 -8.54 3.67
CA ILE A 250 6.85 -9.89 3.31
C ILE A 250 6.57 -9.94 1.81
N GLU A 251 7.15 -10.95 1.16
CA GLU A 251 7.04 -11.26 -0.27
C GLU A 251 6.68 -12.74 -0.47
N LEU A 252 6.30 -13.12 -1.69
CA LEU A 252 6.07 -14.52 -2.05
C LEU A 252 7.41 -15.27 -2.08
N LEU A 253 7.39 -16.51 -1.60
CA LEU A 253 8.59 -17.36 -1.53
C LEU A 253 8.70 -18.28 -2.75
N PRO A 254 9.92 -18.79 -3.03
CA PRO A 254 10.13 -19.76 -4.09
C PRO A 254 9.25 -21.01 -3.95
N SER A 255 8.64 -21.43 -5.05
CA SER A 255 7.72 -22.57 -5.13
C SER A 255 7.76 -23.25 -6.50
N GLU A 256 6.89 -24.23 -6.76
CA GLU A 256 6.79 -24.87 -8.07
C GLU A 256 6.27 -23.90 -9.13
N HIS A 257 5.22 -23.13 -8.82
CA HIS A 257 4.66 -22.16 -9.76
C HIS A 257 5.47 -20.85 -9.83
N LEU A 258 6.24 -20.54 -8.79
CA LEU A 258 7.06 -19.34 -8.71
C LEU A 258 8.51 -19.67 -8.28
N PRO A 259 9.35 -20.25 -9.17
CA PRO A 259 10.66 -20.80 -8.79
C PRO A 259 11.67 -19.80 -8.19
N ALA A 260 11.49 -18.51 -8.45
CA ALA A 260 12.36 -17.45 -7.93
C ALA A 260 11.78 -16.75 -6.69
N GLY A 261 10.56 -17.09 -6.27
CA GLY A 261 9.76 -16.22 -5.42
C GLY A 261 9.40 -14.93 -6.16
N GLY A 262 8.90 -13.94 -5.42
CA GLY A 262 8.66 -12.64 -6.03
C GLY A 262 7.71 -11.74 -5.24
N MET A 263 7.32 -10.65 -5.89
CA MET A 263 6.45 -9.64 -5.32
C MET A 263 5.05 -10.19 -5.05
N CYS A 264 4.47 -9.76 -3.95
CA CYS A 264 3.03 -9.85 -3.72
C CYS A 264 2.29 -8.98 -4.73
N GLU A 265 0.99 -9.22 -4.86
CA GLU A 265 0.09 -8.25 -5.46
C GLU A 265 -0.71 -7.51 -4.35
N ASN A 266 -1.39 -6.43 -4.73
CA ASN A 266 -1.93 -5.43 -3.82
C ASN A 266 -3.24 -5.78 -3.08
N HIS A 267 -3.94 -6.85 -3.46
CA HIS A 267 -5.34 -7.02 -3.08
C HIS A 267 -5.57 -7.60 -1.68
N GLU A 268 -4.80 -8.60 -1.23
CA GLU A 268 -5.07 -9.22 0.07
C GLU A 268 -3.84 -9.75 0.80
N PHE A 269 -3.88 -9.58 2.13
CA PHE A 269 -2.95 -10.18 3.08
C PHE A 269 -3.77 -10.61 4.29
N LEU A 270 -3.58 -11.86 4.75
CA LEU A 270 -4.17 -12.33 5.99
C LEU A 270 -3.08 -12.81 6.93
N MET A 271 -3.07 -12.25 8.14
CA MET A 271 -2.26 -12.77 9.23
C MET A 271 -3.03 -13.86 9.96
N LEU A 272 -2.42 -15.04 10.08
CA LEU A 272 -3.00 -16.21 10.74
C LEU A 272 -2.33 -16.50 12.09
N GLY A 273 -1.13 -15.97 12.29
CA GLY A 273 -0.34 -16.11 13.51
C GLY A 273 1.02 -15.44 13.37
N GLU A 274 1.86 -15.55 14.40
CA GLU A 274 3.26 -15.12 14.33
C GLU A 274 3.97 -15.89 13.21
N ASN A 275 4.52 -15.16 12.23
CA ASN A 275 5.17 -15.75 11.05
C ASN A 275 4.30 -16.72 10.25
N HIS A 276 2.97 -16.56 10.32
CA HIS A 276 2.00 -17.36 9.60
C HIS A 276 1.03 -16.46 8.84
N TYR A 277 1.10 -16.50 7.51
CA TYR A 277 0.37 -15.57 6.65
C TYR A 277 -0.19 -16.26 5.40
N LEU A 278 -1.28 -15.73 4.86
CA LEU A 278 -1.72 -15.97 3.48
C LEU A 278 -1.48 -14.71 2.65
N LEU A 279 -0.89 -14.91 1.48
CA LEU A 279 -0.56 -13.87 0.52
C LEU A 279 -1.24 -14.17 -0.81
N THR A 280 -1.76 -13.14 -1.45
CA THR A 280 -2.17 -13.23 -2.85
C THR A 280 -1.06 -12.73 -3.77
N GLY A 281 -0.98 -13.35 -4.94
CA GLY A 281 0.07 -13.15 -5.94
C GLY A 281 -0.45 -13.37 -7.35
N SER A 282 0.45 -13.25 -8.34
CA SER A 282 0.13 -13.67 -9.70
C SER A 282 1.32 -14.29 -10.40
N VAL A 283 1.07 -15.28 -11.24
CA VAL A 283 2.10 -15.92 -12.08
C VAL A 283 1.74 -15.74 -13.55
N ASP A 284 2.66 -15.17 -14.32
CA ASP A 284 2.51 -15.08 -15.78
C ASP A 284 2.96 -16.40 -16.43
N GLN A 285 2.08 -17.06 -17.18
CA GLN A 285 2.32 -18.39 -17.76
C GLN A 285 1.81 -18.48 -19.21
N ASN A 286 2.34 -19.42 -19.98
CA ASN A 286 1.79 -19.79 -21.28
C ASN A 286 0.99 -21.09 -21.15
N LEU A 287 -0.34 -21.01 -21.32
CA LEU A 287 -1.23 -22.16 -21.24
C LEU A 287 -1.73 -22.56 -22.63
N TRP A 288 -1.85 -23.87 -22.87
CA TRP A 288 -2.50 -24.36 -24.09
C TRP A 288 -4.01 -24.22 -23.97
N VAL A 289 -4.62 -23.42 -24.85
CA VAL A 289 -6.06 -23.17 -24.88
C VAL A 289 -6.68 -23.92 -26.06
N SER A 290 -7.36 -25.01 -25.77
CA SER A 290 -7.90 -25.91 -26.80
C SER A 290 -8.95 -25.27 -27.72
N SER A 291 -9.74 -24.29 -27.26
CA SER A 291 -10.67 -23.57 -28.14
C SER A 291 -9.94 -22.74 -29.21
N GLU A 292 -8.79 -22.18 -28.85
CA GLU A 292 -7.98 -21.31 -29.71
C GLU A 292 -6.89 -22.07 -30.49
N GLN A 293 -6.70 -23.36 -30.17
CA GLN A 293 -5.68 -24.24 -30.76
C GLN A 293 -4.27 -23.62 -30.71
N ARG A 294 -3.94 -22.94 -29.59
CA ARG A 294 -2.65 -22.26 -29.40
C ARG A 294 -2.29 -22.13 -27.93
N TYR A 295 -1.03 -21.77 -27.68
CA TYR A 295 -0.60 -21.26 -26.39
C TYR A 295 -1.02 -19.80 -26.22
N VAL A 296 -1.48 -19.45 -25.03
CA VAL A 296 -1.97 -18.14 -24.64
C VAL A 296 -1.23 -17.69 -23.40
N ARG A 297 -0.79 -16.43 -23.39
CA ARG A 297 -0.16 -15.85 -22.22
C ARG A 297 -1.25 -15.42 -21.23
N VAL A 298 -1.25 -15.99 -20.03
CA VAL A 298 -2.23 -15.72 -18.98
C VAL A 298 -1.54 -15.19 -17.73
N LYS A 299 -2.30 -14.46 -16.92
CA LYS A 299 -1.94 -14.06 -15.57
C LYS A 299 -2.80 -14.91 -14.64
N ALA A 300 -2.19 -15.92 -14.04
CA ALA A 300 -2.86 -16.79 -13.07
C ALA A 300 -2.83 -16.14 -11.70
N ALA A 301 -3.94 -16.20 -10.97
CA ALA A 301 -3.97 -15.85 -9.56
C ALA A 301 -3.21 -16.90 -8.74
N LEU A 302 -2.43 -16.45 -7.76
CA LEU A 302 -1.67 -17.29 -6.84
C LEU A 302 -2.10 -16.99 -5.41
N ILE A 303 -2.18 -18.03 -4.59
CA ILE A 303 -2.27 -17.90 -3.13
C ILE A 303 -1.12 -18.69 -2.54
N GLN A 304 -0.32 -18.07 -1.67
CA GLN A 304 0.67 -18.78 -0.86
C GLN A 304 0.33 -18.67 0.62
N GLU A 305 0.36 -19.81 1.31
CA GLU A 305 0.39 -19.85 2.76
C GLU A 305 1.82 -20.09 3.22
N ILE A 306 2.32 -19.17 4.04
CA ILE A 306 3.68 -19.20 4.53
C ILE A 306 3.65 -19.34 6.05
N LEU A 307 4.38 -20.33 6.56
CA LEU A 307 4.59 -20.52 7.99
C LEU A 307 6.09 -20.61 8.26
N ASN A 308 6.61 -19.73 9.12
CA ASN A 308 8.02 -19.71 9.53
C ASN A 308 9.02 -19.69 8.36
N GLY A 309 8.70 -18.96 7.29
CA GLY A 309 9.55 -18.84 6.10
C GLY A 309 9.51 -20.04 5.15
N GLU A 310 8.51 -20.93 5.29
CA GLU A 310 8.27 -22.05 4.38
C GLU A 310 6.88 -21.94 3.77
N VAL A 311 6.77 -22.18 2.44
CA VAL A 311 5.47 -22.31 1.76
C VAL A 311 4.87 -23.66 2.15
N ILE A 312 3.78 -23.64 2.92
CA ILE A 312 3.10 -24.86 3.39
C ILE A 312 1.84 -25.19 2.58
N PHE A 313 1.34 -24.24 1.80
CA PHE A 313 0.28 -24.42 0.82
C PHE A 313 0.46 -23.40 -0.32
N GLU A 314 0.20 -23.84 -1.54
CA GLU A 314 0.16 -22.99 -2.72
C GLU A 314 -1.04 -23.39 -3.59
N TRP A 315 -1.77 -22.40 -4.08
CA TRP A 315 -2.86 -22.58 -5.02
C TRP A 315 -2.66 -21.67 -6.22
N CYS A 316 -2.69 -22.23 -7.43
CA CYS A 316 -2.56 -21.49 -8.67
C CYS A 316 -3.80 -21.71 -9.54
N SER A 317 -4.42 -20.62 -9.98
CA SER A 317 -5.67 -20.73 -10.75
C SER A 317 -5.49 -21.47 -12.10
N SER A 318 -4.25 -21.57 -12.62
CA SER A 318 -3.97 -22.28 -13.87
C SER A 318 -4.04 -23.80 -13.76
N ASP A 319 -3.97 -24.36 -12.55
CA ASP A 319 -4.22 -25.79 -12.30
C ASP A 319 -5.70 -26.14 -12.44
N HIS A 320 -6.56 -25.12 -12.54
CA HIS A 320 -8.00 -25.23 -12.72
C HIS A 320 -8.41 -24.65 -14.09
N PRO A 321 -8.11 -25.33 -15.22
CA PRO A 321 -8.31 -24.79 -16.56
C PRO A 321 -9.78 -24.50 -16.92
N ALA A 322 -10.74 -24.99 -16.13
CA ALA A 322 -12.14 -24.62 -16.26
C ALA A 322 -12.37 -23.11 -16.03
N LEU A 323 -11.62 -22.49 -15.10
CA LEU A 323 -11.75 -21.07 -14.75
C LEU A 323 -11.48 -20.15 -15.95
N LEU A 324 -10.54 -20.52 -16.82
CA LEU A 324 -10.24 -19.75 -18.03
C LEU A 324 -11.48 -19.56 -18.94
N ARG A 325 -12.33 -20.59 -19.03
CA ARG A 325 -13.57 -20.56 -19.83
C ARG A 325 -14.75 -19.91 -19.09
N GLN A 326 -14.62 -19.73 -17.78
CA GLN A 326 -15.62 -19.08 -16.94
C GLN A 326 -15.37 -17.58 -16.81
N SER A 327 -14.24 -17.09 -17.31
CA SER A 327 -13.93 -15.66 -17.31
C SER A 327 -14.95 -14.86 -18.11
N VAL A 328 -15.42 -13.77 -17.50
CA VAL A 328 -16.30 -12.77 -18.10
C VAL A 328 -15.52 -11.56 -18.62
N GLU A 329 -14.20 -11.58 -18.53
CA GLU A 329 -13.32 -10.54 -19.05
C GLU A 329 -13.08 -10.73 -20.55
N ASN A 330 -12.97 -9.62 -21.29
CA ASN A 330 -12.73 -9.64 -22.74
C ASN A 330 -11.23 -9.89 -23.04
N ASN A 331 -10.73 -11.05 -22.59
CA ASN A 331 -9.33 -11.43 -22.72
C ASN A 331 -8.91 -11.66 -24.17
N ASP A 332 -7.72 -11.17 -24.54
CA ASP A 332 -7.08 -11.52 -25.81
C ASP A 332 -6.41 -12.90 -25.71
N TYR A 333 -7.15 -13.94 -26.10
CA TYR A 333 -6.62 -15.30 -26.21
C TYR A 333 -5.93 -15.59 -27.55
N THR A 334 -5.83 -14.60 -28.43
CA THR A 334 -5.16 -14.75 -29.73
C THR A 334 -3.68 -14.36 -29.69
N ASN A 335 -3.25 -13.66 -28.62
CA ASN A 335 -1.95 -12.98 -28.49
C ASN A 335 -1.67 -12.06 -29.68
N THR A 336 -2.69 -11.40 -30.22
CA THR A 336 -2.53 -10.52 -31.40
C THR A 336 -2.29 -9.07 -31.02
N ASN A 337 -2.57 -8.69 -29.77
CA ASN A 337 -2.17 -7.39 -29.24
C ASN A 337 -0.70 -7.41 -28.79
N ASP A 338 0.13 -6.58 -29.44
CA ASP A 338 1.58 -6.45 -29.27
C ASP A 338 2.01 -5.76 -27.95
N THR A 339 1.08 -5.52 -27.04
CA THR A 339 1.37 -4.87 -25.76
C THR A 339 1.37 -5.94 -24.69
N TYR A 340 2.49 -6.04 -23.95
CA TYR A 340 2.78 -6.65 -22.65
C TYR A 340 1.60 -7.08 -21.71
N TYR A 341 0.51 -7.63 -22.23
CA TYR A 341 -0.70 -7.97 -21.51
C TYR A 341 -0.89 -9.47 -21.55
N ALA A 342 -0.98 -10.06 -20.37
CA ALA A 342 -1.44 -11.42 -20.18
C ALA A 342 -2.95 -11.37 -19.98
N ALA A 343 -3.65 -12.40 -20.45
CA ALA A 343 -5.06 -12.58 -20.15
C ALA A 343 -5.24 -12.78 -18.65
N ASP A 344 -5.75 -11.76 -17.96
CA ASP A 344 -6.13 -11.82 -16.55
C ASP A 344 -7.55 -12.35 -16.44
N TYR A 345 -7.67 -13.68 -16.44
CA TYR A 345 -8.95 -14.35 -16.53
C TYR A 345 -9.65 -14.52 -15.18
N ALA A 346 -8.91 -14.50 -14.08
CA ALA A 346 -9.43 -14.80 -12.74
C ALA A 346 -9.49 -13.55 -11.84
N HIS A 347 -8.39 -12.80 -11.73
CA HIS A 347 -8.28 -11.58 -10.92
C HIS A 347 -8.79 -11.76 -9.48
N ILE A 348 -8.02 -12.46 -8.65
CA ILE A 348 -8.31 -12.57 -7.21
C ILE A 348 -8.28 -11.18 -6.57
N ASN A 349 -9.23 -10.88 -5.69
CA ASN A 349 -9.28 -9.59 -5.02
C ASN A 349 -9.59 -9.62 -3.53
N SER A 350 -9.97 -10.76 -2.96
CA SER A 350 -10.09 -10.91 -1.51
C SER A 350 -10.03 -12.38 -1.12
N LEU A 351 -9.66 -12.61 0.12
CA LEU A 351 -9.45 -13.92 0.72
C LEU A 351 -9.92 -13.85 2.18
N CYS A 352 -10.52 -14.92 2.67
CA CYS A 352 -10.68 -15.18 4.10
C CYS A 352 -10.57 -16.69 4.38
N VAL A 353 -10.36 -17.04 5.64
CA VAL A 353 -10.40 -18.42 6.13
C VAL A 353 -11.78 -18.65 6.75
N ASP A 354 -12.46 -19.73 6.35
CA ASP A 354 -13.67 -20.18 7.01
C ASP A 354 -13.32 -20.75 8.39
N PRO A 355 -13.80 -20.15 9.50
CA PRO A 355 -13.46 -20.60 10.85
C PRO A 355 -14.06 -21.97 11.18
N ASN A 356 -15.04 -22.48 10.43
CA ASN A 356 -15.71 -23.74 10.72
C ASN A 356 -14.91 -24.97 10.24
N ASP A 357 -14.23 -24.85 9.10
CA ASP A 357 -13.50 -25.96 8.47
C ASP A 357 -12.06 -25.63 8.07
N GLY A 358 -11.65 -24.37 8.18
CA GLY A 358 -10.29 -23.90 7.87
C GLY A 358 -10.02 -23.71 6.38
N ASN A 359 -11.01 -23.89 5.51
CA ASN A 359 -10.86 -23.72 4.06
C ASN A 359 -10.84 -22.25 3.66
N LEU A 360 -10.37 -21.98 2.45
CA LEU A 360 -10.27 -20.62 1.93
C LEU A 360 -11.55 -20.23 1.20
N ILE A 361 -12.02 -19.00 1.39
CA ILE A 361 -13.05 -18.38 0.56
C ILE A 361 -12.40 -17.19 -0.15
N ALA A 362 -12.42 -17.19 -1.47
CA ALA A 362 -11.72 -16.23 -2.30
C ALA A 362 -12.63 -15.64 -3.37
N SER A 363 -12.57 -14.33 -3.55
CA SER A 363 -13.33 -13.61 -4.58
C SER A 363 -12.49 -13.38 -5.82
N PHE A 364 -13.07 -13.69 -6.99
CA PHE A 364 -12.44 -13.55 -8.29
C PHE A 364 -13.25 -12.61 -9.16
N ARG A 365 -12.72 -11.41 -9.34
CA ARG A 365 -13.39 -10.30 -10.03
C ARG A 365 -13.75 -10.65 -11.46
N ASN A 366 -12.84 -11.32 -12.18
CA ASN A 366 -13.02 -11.57 -13.61
C ASN A 366 -13.80 -12.87 -13.91
N LEU A 367 -14.27 -13.55 -12.86
CA LEU A 367 -15.18 -14.69 -12.94
C LEU A 367 -16.62 -14.32 -12.52
N ASP A 368 -16.84 -13.13 -11.97
CA ASP A 368 -18.06 -12.77 -11.24
C ASP A 368 -18.43 -13.83 -10.18
N ALA A 369 -17.42 -14.39 -9.50
CA ALA A 369 -17.60 -15.56 -8.64
C ALA A 369 -16.77 -15.53 -7.36
N VAL A 370 -17.32 -16.16 -6.32
CA VAL A 370 -16.64 -16.49 -5.06
C VAL A 370 -16.43 -18.00 -5.01
N LEU A 371 -15.20 -18.44 -4.73
CA LEU A 371 -14.84 -19.86 -4.68
C LEU A 371 -14.51 -20.24 -3.25
N LYS A 372 -14.92 -21.43 -2.82
CA LYS A 372 -14.34 -22.09 -1.64
C LYS A 372 -13.31 -23.12 -2.07
N ILE A 373 -12.10 -23.02 -1.53
CA ILE A 373 -10.93 -23.81 -1.91
C ILE A 373 -10.50 -24.61 -0.68
N ASP A 374 -10.35 -25.92 -0.86
CA ASP A 374 -9.82 -26.82 0.14
C ASP A 374 -8.35 -26.46 0.42
N ARG A 375 -8.05 -26.03 1.65
CA ARG A 375 -6.74 -25.48 2.03
C ARG A 375 -5.64 -26.55 2.13
N GLN A 376 -5.98 -27.82 1.97
CA GLN A 376 -5.00 -28.92 1.98
C GLN A 376 -4.68 -29.43 0.57
N SER A 377 -5.69 -29.59 -0.26
CA SER A 377 -5.59 -30.22 -1.59
C SER A 377 -5.65 -29.22 -2.74
N GLY A 378 -6.06 -27.98 -2.48
CA GLY A 378 -6.27 -26.96 -3.51
C GLY A 378 -7.53 -27.18 -4.35
N GLN A 379 -8.37 -28.17 -4.03
CA GLN A 379 -9.60 -28.43 -4.78
C GLN A 379 -10.62 -27.30 -4.57
N ILE A 380 -11.27 -26.88 -5.65
CA ILE A 380 -12.44 -25.99 -5.56
C ILE A 380 -13.62 -26.85 -5.06
N LEU A 381 -14.12 -26.53 -3.87
CA LEU A 381 -15.22 -27.24 -3.21
C LEU A 381 -16.58 -26.79 -3.74
N TRP A 382 -16.73 -25.49 -3.97
CA TRP A 382 -17.89 -24.90 -4.64
C TRP A 382 -17.56 -23.53 -5.23
N THR A 383 -18.38 -23.12 -6.18
CA THR A 383 -18.38 -21.78 -6.81
C THR A 383 -19.75 -21.14 -6.61
N LEU A 384 -19.78 -19.92 -6.09
CA LEU A 384 -20.97 -19.08 -5.97
C LEU A 384 -20.90 -17.99 -7.05
N GLY A 385 -21.92 -17.92 -7.90
CA GLY A 385 -22.02 -16.92 -8.97
C GLY A 385 -21.20 -17.25 -10.23
N GLY A 386 -21.28 -16.35 -11.20
CA GLY A 386 -20.59 -16.47 -12.49
C GLY A 386 -21.02 -17.67 -13.33
N LEU A 387 -20.22 -18.01 -14.33
CA LEU A 387 -20.50 -19.12 -15.26
C LEU A 387 -20.28 -20.52 -14.63
N GLY A 388 -19.70 -20.58 -13.43
CA GLY A 388 -19.42 -21.80 -12.69
C GLY A 388 -20.38 -22.08 -11.54
N ASP A 389 -21.45 -21.29 -11.38
CA ASP A 389 -22.31 -21.30 -10.19
C ASP A 389 -22.88 -22.69 -9.85
N ASP A 390 -22.60 -23.14 -8.63
CA ASP A 390 -23.12 -24.37 -8.06
C ASP A 390 -24.43 -24.15 -7.28
N PHE A 391 -24.75 -22.90 -6.91
CA PHE A 391 -25.85 -22.59 -5.98
C PHE A 391 -27.19 -22.31 -6.68
N GLY A 392 -27.18 -22.15 -8.00
CA GLY A 392 -28.36 -21.83 -8.80
C GLY A 392 -28.92 -20.46 -8.46
N LEU A 393 -28.05 -19.44 -8.42
CA LEU A 393 -28.45 -18.06 -8.14
C LEU A 393 -29.51 -17.57 -9.14
N GLU A 394 -30.58 -17.01 -8.60
CA GLU A 394 -31.64 -16.36 -9.36
C GLU A 394 -31.17 -14.98 -9.86
N GLU A 395 -31.89 -14.41 -10.84
CA GLU A 395 -31.49 -13.16 -11.53
C GLU A 395 -31.19 -12.01 -10.55
N GLU A 396 -31.97 -11.85 -9.47
CA GLU A 396 -31.76 -10.80 -8.48
C GLU A 396 -30.55 -11.04 -7.56
N GLN A 397 -30.09 -12.28 -7.47
CA GLN A 397 -28.97 -12.70 -6.62
C GLN A 397 -27.62 -12.61 -7.34
N LEU A 398 -27.62 -12.55 -8.67
CA LEU A 398 -26.40 -12.43 -9.48
C LEU A 398 -25.67 -11.13 -9.16
N PHE A 399 -24.37 -11.21 -8.93
CA PHE A 399 -23.48 -10.06 -8.71
C PHE A 399 -22.41 -9.99 -9.81
N SER A 400 -21.67 -8.88 -9.88
CA SER A 400 -20.61 -8.72 -10.88
C SER A 400 -19.44 -7.88 -10.40
N ARG A 401 -18.23 -8.32 -10.71
CA ARG A 401 -16.95 -7.68 -10.40
C ARG A 401 -16.74 -7.41 -8.92
N GLN A 402 -17.37 -8.21 -8.07
CA GLN A 402 -17.45 -8.05 -6.63
C GLN A 402 -16.09 -8.03 -5.93
N HIS A 403 -16.02 -7.37 -4.78
CA HIS A 403 -14.87 -7.30 -3.90
C HIS A 403 -15.23 -7.70 -2.47
N TYR A 404 -14.19 -7.96 -1.67
CA TYR A 404 -14.28 -8.10 -0.21
C TYR A 404 -15.30 -9.16 0.24
N ALA A 405 -15.27 -10.34 -0.38
CA ALA A 405 -16.13 -11.45 0.02
C ALA A 405 -15.56 -12.10 1.30
N LYS A 406 -16.22 -11.87 2.43
CA LYS A 406 -15.79 -12.36 3.75
C LYS A 406 -16.97 -12.94 4.53
N LEU A 407 -16.68 -13.88 5.42
CA LEU A 407 -17.68 -14.35 6.38
C LEU A 407 -17.88 -13.33 7.50
N THR A 408 -19.13 -13.13 7.91
CA THR A 408 -19.50 -12.42 9.13
C THR A 408 -19.34 -13.35 10.35
N ASP A 409 -19.42 -12.78 11.55
CA ASP A 409 -19.45 -13.55 12.80
C ASP A 409 -20.68 -14.48 12.90
N GLU A 410 -21.75 -14.20 12.13
CA GLU A 410 -22.92 -15.06 12.03
C GLU A 410 -22.75 -16.21 11.02
N GLY A 411 -21.62 -16.27 10.31
CA GLY A 411 -21.36 -17.28 9.28
C GLY A 411 -22.12 -17.05 7.97
N THR A 412 -22.56 -15.82 7.70
CA THR A 412 -23.06 -15.41 6.38
C THR A 412 -21.92 -14.90 5.51
N LEU A 413 -22.01 -15.09 4.19
CA LEU A 413 -21.06 -14.52 3.23
C LEU A 413 -21.50 -13.11 2.85
N LEU A 414 -20.72 -12.11 3.25
CA LEU A 414 -20.92 -10.70 2.94
C LEU A 414 -19.96 -10.28 1.82
N LEU A 415 -20.46 -9.55 0.82
CA LEU A 415 -19.63 -9.05 -0.27
C LEU A 415 -20.06 -7.66 -0.75
N PHE A 416 -19.08 -6.92 -1.27
CA PHE A 416 -19.29 -5.66 -1.96
C PHE A 416 -19.49 -5.96 -3.44
N ASP A 417 -20.74 -5.96 -3.90
CA ASP A 417 -21.06 -6.14 -5.33
C ASP A 417 -20.87 -4.80 -6.04
N ASN A 418 -19.77 -4.66 -6.78
CA ASN A 418 -19.52 -3.49 -7.60
C ASN A 418 -20.64 -3.27 -8.62
N GLY A 419 -21.24 -4.36 -9.12
CA GLY A 419 -22.47 -4.32 -9.90
C GLY A 419 -22.28 -3.78 -11.31
N ASN A 420 -21.11 -3.96 -11.91
CA ASN A 420 -20.76 -3.43 -13.23
C ASN A 420 -21.71 -3.86 -14.35
N ALA A 421 -22.38 -5.01 -14.22
CA ALA A 421 -23.39 -5.46 -15.18
C ALA A 421 -24.67 -4.58 -15.18
N GLN A 422 -25.00 -3.99 -14.02
CA GLN A 422 -26.20 -3.17 -13.81
C GLN A 422 -25.89 -1.70 -13.51
N GLU A 423 -24.60 -1.33 -13.46
CA GLU A 423 -24.10 -0.02 -13.05
C GLU A 423 -24.65 0.44 -11.67
N GLN A 424 -24.83 -0.52 -10.75
CA GLN A 424 -25.38 -0.26 -9.42
C GLN A 424 -24.64 -1.09 -8.38
N THR A 425 -23.94 -0.42 -7.47
CA THR A 425 -23.27 -1.10 -6.36
C THR A 425 -24.30 -1.53 -5.33
N ARG A 426 -24.09 -2.74 -4.79
CA ARG A 426 -24.93 -3.34 -3.75
C ARG A 426 -24.04 -3.97 -2.69
N ILE A 427 -24.56 -4.04 -1.48
CA ILE A 427 -24.02 -4.95 -0.46
C ILE A 427 -24.93 -6.17 -0.43
N LEU A 428 -24.33 -7.35 -0.57
CA LEU A 428 -25.05 -8.62 -0.56
C LEU A 428 -24.57 -9.47 0.61
N GLU A 429 -25.51 -10.06 1.34
CA GLU A 429 -25.25 -10.98 2.45
C GLU A 429 -26.00 -12.28 2.18
N PHE A 430 -25.28 -13.40 2.03
CA PHE A 430 -25.84 -14.72 1.73
C PHE A 430 -25.70 -15.67 2.92
N GLN A 431 -26.77 -16.36 3.27
CA GLN A 431 -26.72 -17.58 4.06
C GLN A 431 -26.75 -18.78 3.12
N LEU A 432 -25.65 -19.52 3.07
CA LEU A 432 -25.49 -20.66 2.16
C LEU A 432 -25.78 -21.99 2.86
N ASN A 433 -26.35 -22.94 2.12
CA ASN A 433 -26.34 -24.35 2.47
C ASN A 433 -25.29 -25.04 1.59
N GLU A 434 -24.06 -25.11 2.06
CA GLU A 434 -22.95 -25.66 1.28
C GLU A 434 -23.15 -27.15 0.92
N LYS A 435 -23.79 -27.93 1.80
CA LYS A 435 -24.02 -29.35 1.57
C LYS A 435 -24.97 -29.61 0.40
N ASN A 436 -26.00 -28.79 0.28
CA ASN A 436 -27.00 -28.92 -0.78
C ASN A 436 -26.74 -27.97 -1.95
N GLN A 437 -25.70 -27.13 -1.85
CA GLN A 437 -25.38 -26.06 -2.80
C GLN A 437 -26.63 -25.23 -3.15
N SER A 438 -27.21 -24.59 -2.13
CA SER A 438 -28.40 -23.75 -2.30
C SER A 438 -28.35 -22.53 -1.39
N VAL A 439 -28.92 -21.41 -1.81
CA VAL A 439 -29.10 -20.23 -0.95
C VAL A 439 -30.26 -20.46 0.04
N ILE A 440 -30.01 -20.31 1.34
CA ILE A 440 -31.03 -20.38 2.39
C ILE A 440 -31.81 -19.06 2.46
N THR A 441 -31.06 -17.97 2.64
CA THR A 441 -31.57 -16.59 2.65
C THR A 441 -30.52 -15.66 2.09
N TRP A 442 -30.92 -14.50 1.60
CA TRP A 442 -30.01 -13.45 1.18
C TRP A 442 -30.61 -12.07 1.50
N LYS A 443 -29.75 -11.06 1.59
CA LYS A 443 -30.15 -9.66 1.74
C LYS A 443 -29.48 -8.80 0.68
N GLU A 444 -30.22 -7.79 0.23
CA GLU A 444 -29.71 -6.73 -0.63
C GLU A 444 -29.80 -5.39 0.08
N MET A 445 -28.72 -4.64 0.01
CA MET A 445 -28.63 -3.30 0.56
C MET A 445 -28.07 -2.36 -0.50
N ILE A 446 -28.88 -1.36 -0.86
CA ILE A 446 -28.57 -0.32 -1.85
C ILE A 446 -28.53 1.04 -1.16
N VAL A 447 -27.53 1.84 -1.54
CA VAL A 447 -27.38 3.24 -1.13
C VAL A 447 -27.57 4.12 -2.35
N ASP A 448 -28.61 4.95 -2.33
CA ASP A 448 -28.99 5.80 -3.46
C ASP A 448 -27.85 6.75 -3.87
N GLY A 449 -27.62 6.87 -5.18
CA GLY A 449 -26.62 7.78 -5.73
C GLY A 449 -25.17 7.35 -5.53
N LYS A 450 -24.92 6.12 -5.07
CA LYS A 450 -23.58 5.54 -4.94
C LYS A 450 -23.37 4.42 -5.95
N TYR A 451 -22.24 4.45 -6.63
CA TYR A 451 -21.77 3.40 -7.53
C TYR A 451 -20.25 3.35 -7.49
N SER A 452 -19.68 2.14 -7.50
CA SER A 452 -18.26 1.88 -7.55
C SER A 452 -17.94 0.71 -8.46
N PHE A 453 -17.27 1.00 -9.57
CA PHE A 453 -16.97 0.02 -10.62
C PHE A 453 -15.76 -0.89 -10.32
N ALA A 454 -14.97 -0.57 -9.30
CA ALA A 454 -13.82 -1.35 -8.87
C ALA A 454 -13.43 -1.05 -7.42
N THR A 455 -12.66 -1.97 -6.82
CA THR A 455 -12.20 -1.90 -5.42
C THR A 455 -13.40 -1.80 -4.45
N GLY A 456 -13.15 -1.39 -3.20
CA GLY A 456 -14.19 -1.28 -2.19
C GLY A 456 -14.17 -2.42 -1.18
N SER A 457 -14.86 -2.17 -0.07
CA SER A 457 -14.92 -3.05 1.09
C SER A 457 -16.27 -2.90 1.79
N VAL A 458 -16.66 -3.94 2.50
CA VAL A 458 -17.81 -3.87 3.40
C VAL A 458 -17.58 -4.70 4.65
N MET A 459 -17.86 -4.11 5.80
CA MET A 459 -17.79 -4.78 7.09
C MET A 459 -19.08 -4.55 7.85
N LYS A 460 -19.63 -5.60 8.44
CA LYS A 460 -20.76 -5.54 9.35
C LYS A 460 -20.21 -5.31 10.75
N THR A 461 -20.50 -4.16 11.35
CA THR A 461 -19.95 -3.75 12.66
C THR A 461 -20.93 -3.98 13.80
N GLU A 462 -22.22 -3.91 13.50
CA GLU A 462 -23.32 -4.22 14.40
C GLU A 462 -24.37 -5.03 13.63
N ALA A 463 -25.44 -5.46 14.30
CA ALA A 463 -26.46 -6.32 13.69
C ALA A 463 -26.98 -5.84 12.32
N ASN A 464 -27.16 -4.53 12.14
CA ASN A 464 -27.62 -3.91 10.89
C ASN A 464 -26.80 -2.68 10.46
N THR A 465 -25.62 -2.47 11.07
CA THR A 465 -24.72 -1.36 10.75
C THR A 465 -23.53 -1.86 9.96
N TYR A 466 -23.23 -1.17 8.86
CA TYR A 466 -22.19 -1.57 7.92
C TYR A 466 -21.28 -0.40 7.61
N VAL A 467 -19.97 -0.64 7.67
CA VAL A 467 -18.94 0.25 7.15
C VAL A 467 -18.68 -0.13 5.70
N ILE A 468 -18.96 0.78 4.80
CA ILE A 468 -18.83 0.60 3.35
C ILE A 468 -17.69 1.50 2.86
N GLY A 469 -16.58 0.91 2.43
CA GLY A 469 -15.53 1.59 1.70
C GLY A 469 -15.87 1.63 0.22
N TRP A 470 -16.02 2.82 -0.36
CA TRP A 470 -16.59 2.99 -1.70
C TRP A 470 -15.61 2.82 -2.85
N GLY A 471 -14.32 2.57 -2.60
CA GLY A 471 -13.40 2.26 -3.67
C GLY A 471 -13.20 3.40 -4.69
N THR A 472 -13.16 3.06 -6.00
CA THR A 472 -12.82 4.00 -7.09
C THR A 472 -13.99 4.78 -7.69
N GLY A 473 -15.26 4.48 -7.37
CA GLY A 473 -16.38 5.10 -8.10
C GLY A 473 -17.24 6.11 -7.35
N SER A 474 -17.20 6.21 -6.01
CA SER A 474 -17.94 7.28 -5.33
C SER A 474 -17.09 8.54 -5.21
N VAL A 475 -17.29 9.49 -6.13
CA VAL A 475 -16.72 10.84 -6.02
C VAL A 475 -17.26 11.64 -4.83
N HIS A 476 -18.22 11.09 -4.09
CA HIS A 476 -18.90 11.75 -3.00
C HIS A 476 -18.43 11.28 -1.62
N SER A 477 -17.98 10.02 -1.48
CA SER A 477 -17.51 9.48 -0.18
C SER A 477 -16.46 8.41 -0.38
N LEU A 478 -15.44 8.41 0.47
CA LEU A 478 -14.50 7.30 0.61
C LEU A 478 -15.12 6.17 1.42
N MET A 479 -15.89 6.54 2.45
CA MET A 479 -16.51 5.59 3.37
C MET A 479 -17.85 6.12 3.88
N SER A 480 -18.82 5.23 4.04
CA SER A 480 -20.06 5.49 4.78
C SER A 480 -20.30 4.38 5.81
N GLU A 481 -20.62 4.74 7.05
CA GLU A 481 -21.18 3.82 8.04
C GLU A 481 -22.69 4.02 8.09
N ILE A 482 -23.45 2.97 7.82
CA ILE A 482 -24.90 3.05 7.61
C ILE A 482 -25.62 1.98 8.42
N ASP A 483 -26.63 2.39 9.17
CA ASP A 483 -27.64 1.48 9.73
C ASP A 483 -28.74 1.27 8.66
N PHE A 484 -28.88 0.04 8.15
CA PHE A 484 -29.84 -0.26 7.10
C PHE A 484 -31.29 -0.48 7.58
N ASP A 485 -31.51 -0.65 8.89
CA ASP A 485 -32.87 -0.68 9.45
C ASP A 485 -33.46 0.72 9.48
N THR A 486 -32.69 1.71 9.95
CA THR A 486 -33.12 3.11 10.06
C THR A 486 -32.85 3.94 8.80
N ARG A 487 -31.95 3.46 7.93
CA ARG A 487 -31.36 4.19 6.79
C ARG A 487 -30.56 5.43 7.21
N GLU A 488 -30.09 5.48 8.45
CA GLU A 488 -29.25 6.55 8.95
C GLU A 488 -27.80 6.39 8.48
N VAL A 489 -27.22 7.46 7.94
CA VAL A 489 -25.77 7.57 7.74
C VAL A 489 -25.16 8.01 9.06
N VAL A 490 -24.57 7.06 9.78
CA VAL A 490 -24.00 7.21 11.11
C VAL A 490 -22.72 8.04 11.07
N ALA A 491 -21.88 7.74 10.07
CA ALA A 491 -20.65 8.47 9.80
C ALA A 491 -20.32 8.44 8.30
N GLU A 492 -19.60 9.45 7.81
CA GLU A 492 -19.18 9.52 6.41
C GLU A 492 -17.84 10.25 6.27
N MET A 493 -16.93 9.66 5.49
CA MET A 493 -15.67 10.27 5.05
C MET A 493 -15.83 10.79 3.62
N ILE A 494 -15.73 12.09 3.44
CA ILE A 494 -15.94 12.80 2.18
C ILE A 494 -14.58 13.28 1.64
N PRO A 495 -14.12 12.77 0.48
CA PRO A 495 -12.83 13.14 -0.09
C PRO A 495 -12.86 14.52 -0.74
N ALA A 496 -11.67 15.11 -0.91
CA ALA A 496 -11.45 16.13 -1.92
C ALA A 496 -11.76 15.59 -3.34
N TYR A 497 -12.15 16.47 -4.26
CA TYR A 497 -12.50 16.07 -5.62
C TYR A 497 -11.37 15.27 -6.30
N GLY A 498 -11.70 14.12 -6.88
CA GLY A 498 -10.77 13.25 -7.60
C GLY A 498 -9.98 12.29 -6.69
N GLN A 499 -10.13 12.39 -5.37
CA GLN A 499 -9.51 11.46 -4.43
C GLN A 499 -10.39 10.22 -4.25
N TYR A 500 -9.75 9.05 -4.23
CA TYR A 500 -10.39 7.75 -4.03
C TYR A 500 -9.53 6.87 -3.12
N SER A 501 -10.08 5.73 -2.71
CA SER A 501 -9.41 4.72 -1.88
C SER A 501 -9.50 3.37 -2.55
N TYR A 502 -8.59 2.45 -2.23
CA TYR A 502 -8.77 1.04 -2.49
C TYR A 502 -9.81 0.46 -1.52
N ARG A 503 -9.62 0.68 -0.21
CA ARG A 503 -10.54 0.25 0.85
C ARG A 503 -10.57 1.23 2.01
N VAL A 504 -11.69 1.17 2.74
CA VAL A 504 -11.79 1.66 4.12
C VAL A 504 -12.50 0.60 4.96
N VAL A 505 -11.89 0.22 6.06
CA VAL A 505 -12.30 -0.87 6.94
C VAL A 505 -12.29 -0.40 8.40
N LYS A 506 -12.93 -1.14 9.30
CA LYS A 506 -13.00 -0.79 10.73
C LYS A 506 -12.61 -1.99 11.58
N PHE A 507 -11.62 -1.81 12.46
CA PHE A 507 -11.16 -2.86 13.37
C PHE A 507 -11.25 -2.38 14.81
N GLN A 508 -11.76 -3.26 15.68
CA GLN A 508 -11.71 -3.10 17.13
C GLN A 508 -10.28 -3.32 17.62
#